data_AF-Q96S06-F1
#
_entry.id   AF-Q96S06-F1
#
_cell.length_a   1.000
_cell.length_b   1.000
_cell.length_c   1.000
_cell.angle_alpha   90.00
_cell.angle_beta   90.00
_cell.angle_gamma   90.00
#
_symmetry.space_group_name_H-M   'P 1'
#
loop_
_entity.id
_entity.type
_entity.pdbx_description
1 polymer ?
#
loop_
_entity_poly.entity_id
_entity_poly.type
_entity_poly.pdbx_seq_one_letter_code
_entity_poly.pdbx_strand_id
1 'polypeptide(L)'
;MRPDSPTMAAPAESLRRRKTGYSDPEPESPPAPGRGPAGSPAHLHTGTFWLTRIVLLKALAFVYFVAFLVAFHQNKQLIGDRGLLPCRVFLKNFQQYFQDRTSWEVFSYMPTILWLMDWSDMNSNLDLLALLGLGISSFVLITGCANMLLMAALWGLYMSLVNVGHVWYSFGWESQLLETGFLGIFLCPLWTLSRLPQHTPTSRIVLWGFRWLIFRIMLGAGLIKIRGDRCWRDLTCMDFHYETQPMPNPVAYYLHHSPWWFHRFETLSNHFIELLVPFFLFLGRRACIIHGVLQILFQAVLIVSGNLSFLNWLTMVPSLACFDDATLGFLFPSGPGSLKDRVLQMQRDIRGARPEPRFGSVVRRAANVSLGVLLAWLSVPVVLNLLSSRQVMNTHFNSLHIVNTYGAFGSITKERAEVILQGTASSNASAPDAMWEDYEFKCKPGDPSRRPCLISPYHYRLDWLMWFAAFQTYEHNDWIIHLAGKLLASDAEALSLLAHNPFAGRPPPRWVRGEHYRYKFSRPGGRHAAEGKWWVRKRIGAYFPPLSLEELRPYFRDRGWPLPGPL
;
A
#
# COMPACT_ATOMS: atom_id res chain seq x y z
N MET A 1 -52.11 64.40 -22.58
CA MET A 1 -53.50 64.42 -23.09
C MET A 1 -54.11 63.05 -22.89
N ARG A 2 -55.14 62.93 -22.03
CA ARG A 2 -56.22 61.93 -22.14
C ARG A 2 -57.20 62.44 -23.23
N PRO A 3 -58.32 61.74 -23.50
CA PRO A 3 -58.51 60.33 -23.87
C PRO A 3 -59.37 60.23 -25.16
N ASP A 4 -59.58 59.04 -25.71
CA ASP A 4 -60.83 58.78 -26.44
C ASP A 4 -61.22 57.31 -26.39
N SER A 5 -62.52 57.11 -26.56
CA SER A 5 -63.39 56.20 -25.82
C SER A 5 -63.90 55.06 -26.72
N PRO A 6 -64.61 54.05 -26.17
CA PRO A 6 -65.06 52.87 -26.94
C PRO A 6 -66.47 53.04 -27.50
N THR A 7 -66.83 52.25 -28.52
CA THR A 7 -68.23 52.03 -28.89
C THR A 7 -68.45 50.63 -29.45
N MET A 8 -69.42 49.95 -28.83
CA MET A 8 -69.99 48.65 -29.19
C MET A 8 -70.77 48.73 -30.51
N ALA A 9 -70.87 47.60 -31.24
CA ALA A 9 -72.14 47.04 -31.71
C ALA A 9 -71.90 45.73 -32.48
N ALA A 10 -72.66 44.70 -32.09
CA ALA A 10 -72.76 43.40 -32.75
C ALA A 10 -73.76 43.42 -33.91
N PRO A 11 -73.66 42.48 -34.86
CA PRO A 11 -74.80 41.96 -35.58
C PRO A 11 -75.20 40.58 -35.01
N ALA A 12 -76.45 40.49 -34.60
CA ALA A 12 -77.15 39.24 -34.36
C ALA A 12 -77.80 38.79 -35.67
N GLU A 13 -77.53 37.58 -36.13
CA GLU A 13 -78.50 36.85 -36.94
C GLU A 13 -78.26 35.34 -36.90
N SER A 14 -79.37 34.62 -36.94
CA SER A 14 -79.57 33.26 -36.50
C SER A 14 -79.73 32.33 -37.71
N LEU A 15 -78.98 31.22 -37.74
CA LEU A 15 -79.26 30.12 -38.67
C LEU A 15 -79.21 28.77 -37.95
N ARG A 16 -80.42 28.29 -37.66
CA ARG A 16 -80.91 26.91 -37.68
C ARG A 16 -79.98 25.75 -37.28
N ARG A 17 -80.38 25.13 -36.17
CA ARG A 17 -80.26 23.71 -35.78
C ARG A 17 -80.05 22.74 -36.96
N ARG A 18 -79.05 21.87 -36.81
CA ARG A 18 -79.15 20.46 -37.20
C ARG A 18 -78.55 19.58 -36.09
N LYS A 19 -79.42 18.81 -35.42
CA LYS A 19 -79.05 17.72 -34.52
C LYS A 19 -78.77 16.47 -35.35
N THR A 20 -77.52 16.02 -35.32
CA THR A 20 -77.05 14.66 -35.62
C THR A 20 -75.77 14.57 -34.76
N GLY A 21 -75.69 13.83 -33.66
CA GLY A 21 -76.06 12.44 -33.52
C GLY A 21 -74.92 11.59 -34.08
N TYR A 22 -73.90 11.37 -33.25
CA TYR A 22 -72.95 10.25 -33.17
C TYR A 22 -71.54 10.71 -32.77
N SER A 23 -71.14 10.21 -31.61
CA SER A 23 -69.82 10.13 -31.03
C SER A 23 -68.82 9.41 -31.95
N ASP A 24 -67.64 10.00 -32.15
CA ASP A 24 -66.31 9.37 -32.32
C ASP A 24 -65.31 10.38 -32.97
N PRO A 25 -63.98 10.26 -32.80
CA PRO A 25 -63.19 9.47 -31.85
C PRO A 25 -62.23 10.34 -30.99
N GLU A 26 -61.69 9.72 -29.93
CA GLU A 26 -60.64 10.27 -29.06
C GLU A 26 -59.37 10.69 -29.83
N PRO A 27 -58.65 11.73 -29.35
CA PRO A 27 -57.44 12.23 -30.00
C PRO A 27 -56.32 11.19 -29.97
N GLU A 28 -55.76 10.95 -31.16
CA GLU A 28 -54.61 10.08 -31.40
C GLU A 28 -53.51 10.32 -30.36
N SER A 29 -53.12 9.22 -29.70
CA SER A 29 -51.95 9.19 -28.83
C SER A 29 -50.70 9.52 -29.67
N PRO A 30 -49.79 10.38 -29.16
CA PRO A 30 -48.64 10.84 -29.93
C PRO A 30 -47.71 9.67 -30.30
N PRO A 31 -47.07 9.72 -31.48
CA PRO A 31 -46.32 8.60 -32.02
C PRO A 31 -45.16 8.21 -31.10
N ALA A 32 -45.05 6.92 -30.79
CA ALA A 32 -43.91 6.36 -30.10
C ALA A 32 -42.61 6.72 -30.84
N PRO A 33 -41.53 7.14 -30.13
CA PRO A 33 -40.33 7.62 -30.77
C PRO A 33 -39.72 6.52 -31.65
N GLY A 34 -39.63 6.81 -32.95
CA GLY A 34 -39.07 5.92 -33.94
C GLY A 34 -37.70 5.41 -33.52
N ARG A 35 -37.51 4.08 -33.61
CA ARG A 35 -36.20 3.44 -33.48
C ARG A 35 -35.31 3.94 -34.62
N GLY A 36 -34.45 4.91 -34.33
CA GLY A 36 -33.33 5.27 -35.20
C GLY A 36 -32.44 4.05 -35.49
N PRO A 37 -31.67 4.08 -36.59
CA PRO A 37 -30.98 2.91 -37.14
C PRO A 37 -30.05 2.29 -36.09
N ALA A 38 -30.03 0.95 -36.03
CA ALA A 38 -29.28 0.12 -35.10
C ALA A 38 -27.92 0.76 -34.74
N GLY A 39 -27.91 1.43 -33.57
CA GLY A 39 -26.95 2.47 -33.26
C GLY A 39 -25.54 1.93 -33.08
N SER A 40 -24.56 2.68 -33.58
CA SER A 40 -23.15 2.54 -33.21
C SER A 40 -23.05 2.38 -31.69
N PRO A 41 -22.27 1.39 -31.17
CA PRO A 41 -22.21 1.13 -29.74
C PRO A 41 -21.87 2.42 -28.99
N ALA A 42 -22.73 2.84 -28.07
CA ALA A 42 -22.55 4.09 -27.34
C ALA A 42 -21.18 4.08 -26.63
N HIS A 43 -20.28 4.96 -27.07
CA HIS A 43 -18.93 5.07 -26.52
C HIS A 43 -18.91 6.00 -25.31
N LEU A 44 -18.22 5.58 -24.24
CA LEU A 44 -17.99 6.41 -23.07
C LEU A 44 -17.18 7.66 -23.47
N HIS A 45 -17.53 8.81 -22.90
CA HIS A 45 -16.78 10.04 -23.15
C HIS A 45 -15.37 9.99 -22.56
N THR A 46 -14.43 10.61 -23.28
CA THR A 46 -13.08 10.85 -22.77
C THR A 46 -13.06 11.92 -21.68
N GLY A 47 -12.13 11.85 -20.73
CA GLY A 47 -11.92 12.88 -19.70
C GLY A 47 -12.94 12.89 -18.55
N THR A 48 -13.75 11.84 -18.42
CA THR A 48 -14.55 11.54 -17.22
C THR A 48 -13.97 10.32 -16.49
N PHE A 49 -14.23 10.19 -15.18
CA PHE A 49 -13.51 9.27 -14.30
C PHE A 49 -14.43 8.58 -13.27
N TRP A 50 -15.65 8.24 -13.66
CA TRP A 50 -16.63 7.55 -12.82
C TRP A 50 -16.23 6.10 -12.54
N LEU A 51 -15.84 5.37 -13.59
CA LEU A 51 -15.36 3.99 -13.52
C LEU A 51 -13.96 3.95 -12.90
N THR A 52 -13.10 4.91 -13.25
CA THR A 52 -11.77 5.06 -12.67
C THR A 52 -11.81 5.15 -11.15
N ARG A 53 -12.75 5.93 -10.60
CA ARG A 53 -12.94 6.02 -9.15
C ARG A 53 -13.26 4.65 -8.52
N ILE A 54 -14.13 3.86 -9.15
CA ILE A 54 -14.47 2.52 -8.63
C ILE A 54 -13.23 1.64 -8.62
N VAL A 55 -12.46 1.62 -9.71
CA VAL A 55 -11.25 0.81 -9.81
C VAL A 55 -10.19 1.25 -8.79
N LEU A 56 -9.97 2.56 -8.63
CA LEU A 56 -9.06 3.14 -7.63
C LEU A 56 -9.45 2.73 -6.20
N LEU A 57 -10.71 2.90 -5.82
CA LEU A 57 -11.18 2.57 -4.47
C LEU A 57 -11.10 1.08 -4.17
N LYS A 58 -11.44 0.21 -5.15
CA LYS A 58 -11.30 -1.24 -4.99
C LYS A 58 -9.84 -1.66 -4.87
N ALA A 59 -8.95 -1.11 -5.70
CA ALA A 59 -7.52 -1.42 -5.63
C ALA A 59 -6.89 -0.95 -4.31
N LEU A 60 -7.23 0.25 -3.84
CA LEU A 60 -6.81 0.75 -2.53
C LEU A 60 -7.35 -0.12 -1.38
N ALA A 61 -8.63 -0.50 -1.44
CA ALA A 61 -9.24 -1.38 -0.45
C ALA A 61 -8.58 -2.77 -0.41
N PHE A 62 -8.18 -3.32 -1.55
CA PHE A 62 -7.40 -4.55 -1.60
C PHE A 62 -6.06 -4.43 -0.87
N VAL A 63 -5.32 -3.34 -1.07
CA VAL A 63 -4.05 -3.12 -0.36
C VAL A 63 -4.29 -2.94 1.15
N TYR A 64 -5.31 -2.18 1.55
CA TYR A 64 -5.70 -2.07 2.96
C TYR A 64 -6.05 -3.43 3.55
N PHE A 65 -6.83 -4.25 2.85
CA PHE A 65 -7.19 -5.59 3.28
C PHE A 65 -5.93 -6.43 3.56
N VAL A 66 -4.98 -6.46 2.63
CA VAL A 66 -3.71 -7.18 2.83
C VAL A 66 -2.92 -6.62 4.00
N ALA A 67 -2.82 -5.30 4.11
CA ALA A 67 -2.06 -4.64 5.18
C ALA A 67 -2.66 -4.93 6.57
N PHE A 68 -3.99 -4.90 6.71
CA PHE A 68 -4.68 -5.26 7.96
C PHE A 68 -4.66 -6.77 8.23
N LEU A 69 -4.64 -7.62 7.19
CA LEU A 69 -4.46 -9.07 7.36
C LEU A 69 -3.08 -9.39 7.93
N VAL A 70 -2.04 -8.75 7.38
CA VAL A 70 -0.67 -8.82 7.90
C VAL A 70 -0.62 -8.36 9.36
N ALA A 71 -1.28 -7.25 9.68
CA ALA A 71 -1.36 -6.71 11.04
C ALA A 71 -2.04 -7.69 12.00
N PHE A 72 -3.20 -8.24 11.63
CA PHE A 72 -3.95 -9.20 12.45
C PHE A 72 -3.13 -10.44 12.81
N HIS A 73 -2.36 -10.98 11.85
CA HIS A 73 -1.59 -12.20 12.07
C HIS A 73 -0.25 -12.01 12.79
N GLN A 74 0.31 -10.79 12.83
CA GLN A 74 1.67 -10.55 13.31
C GLN A 74 1.77 -9.52 14.46
N ASN A 75 0.81 -8.61 14.62
CA ASN A 75 0.98 -7.51 15.56
C ASN A 75 1.09 -7.95 17.02
N LYS A 76 0.39 -9.02 17.45
CA LYS A 76 0.51 -9.52 18.82
C LYS A 76 1.94 -9.95 19.14
N GLN A 77 2.55 -10.68 18.22
CA GLN A 77 3.90 -11.20 18.34
C GLN A 77 4.98 -10.11 18.16
N LEU A 78 4.70 -9.06 17.39
CA LEU A 78 5.67 -8.00 17.11
C LEU A 78 5.57 -6.84 18.10
N ILE A 79 4.36 -6.35 18.38
CA ILE A 79 4.11 -5.13 19.15
C ILE A 79 3.04 -5.28 20.25
N GLY A 80 2.47 -6.47 20.44
CA GLY A 80 1.51 -6.75 21.52
C GLY A 80 2.13 -6.71 22.91
N ASP A 81 1.36 -7.10 23.92
CA ASP A 81 1.80 -7.04 25.33
C ASP A 81 3.07 -7.86 25.60
N ARG A 82 3.24 -8.96 24.87
CA ARG A 82 4.44 -9.81 24.87
C ARG A 82 5.15 -9.80 23.52
N GLY A 83 4.94 -8.77 22.70
CA GLY A 83 5.61 -8.66 21.42
C GLY A 83 7.13 -8.49 21.54
N LEU A 84 7.85 -8.58 20.42
CA LEU A 84 9.29 -8.27 20.35
C LEU A 84 9.60 -6.80 20.68
N LEU A 85 8.69 -5.87 20.40
CA LEU A 85 8.77 -4.48 20.79
C LEU A 85 7.39 -4.01 21.30
N PRO A 86 7.03 -4.31 22.57
CA PRO A 86 5.70 -4.05 23.09
C PRO A 86 5.31 -2.56 23.00
N CYS A 87 4.26 -2.24 22.24
CA CYS A 87 3.89 -0.85 22.01
C CYS A 87 3.34 -0.18 23.27
N ARG A 88 2.84 -0.94 24.26
CA ARG A 88 2.46 -0.40 25.57
C ARG A 88 3.64 0.21 26.32
N VAL A 89 4.82 -0.43 26.28
CA VAL A 89 6.05 0.11 26.89
C VAL A 89 6.46 1.38 26.15
N PHE A 90 6.41 1.34 24.82
CA PHE A 90 6.69 2.51 23.98
C PHE A 90 5.75 3.70 24.29
N LEU A 91 4.43 3.48 24.35
CA LEU A 91 3.44 4.51 24.66
C LEU A 91 3.66 5.12 26.04
N LYS A 92 3.94 4.31 27.07
CA LYS A 92 4.27 4.79 28.42
C LYS A 92 5.54 5.63 28.44
N ASN A 93 6.60 5.18 27.78
CA ASN A 93 7.86 5.91 27.69
C ASN A 93 7.67 7.24 26.93
N PHE A 94 6.88 7.24 25.86
CA PHE A 94 6.54 8.45 25.11
C PHE A 94 5.75 9.44 25.95
N GLN A 95 4.73 8.97 26.69
CA GLN A 95 3.95 9.81 27.59
C GLN A 95 4.82 10.39 28.72
N GLN A 96 5.76 9.62 29.25
CA GLN A 96 6.71 10.08 30.27
C GLN A 96 7.67 11.15 29.72
N TYR A 97 8.20 10.96 28.51
CA TYR A 97 9.09 11.92 27.88
C TYR A 97 8.42 13.27 27.58
N PHE A 98 7.11 13.25 27.28
CA PHE A 98 6.31 14.45 27.00
C PHE A 98 5.41 14.87 28.16
N GLN A 99 5.77 14.56 29.42
CA GLN A 99 4.99 14.92 30.62
C GLN A 99 4.66 16.42 30.72
N ASP A 100 5.56 17.28 30.24
CA ASP A 100 5.40 18.74 30.27
C ASP A 100 4.57 19.30 29.09
N ARG A 101 4.00 18.42 28.24
CA ARG A 101 3.19 18.82 27.07
C ARG A 101 1.71 18.56 27.30
N THR A 102 0.90 19.34 26.59
CA THR A 102 -0.55 19.11 26.55
C THR A 102 -0.88 17.82 25.81
N SER A 103 -1.99 17.17 26.15
CA SER A 103 -2.44 15.93 25.48
C SER A 103 -2.60 16.10 23.97
N TRP A 104 -2.94 17.31 23.50
CA TRP A 104 -3.07 17.61 22.07
C TRP A 104 -1.73 17.69 21.34
N GLU A 105 -0.67 18.20 21.99
CA GLU A 105 0.67 18.20 21.42
C GLU A 105 1.18 16.76 21.26
N VAL A 106 1.03 15.93 22.30
CA VAL A 106 1.39 14.50 22.27
C VAL A 106 0.69 13.79 21.11
N PHE A 107 -0.63 14.01 20.96
CA PHE A 107 -1.41 13.45 19.84
C PHE A 107 -0.94 13.99 18.48
N SER A 108 -0.62 15.29 18.38
CA SER A 108 -0.17 15.90 17.12
C SER A 108 1.19 15.40 16.68
N TYR A 109 2.08 15.04 17.62
CA TYR A 109 3.35 14.38 17.34
C TYR A 109 3.16 12.92 16.92
N MET A 110 2.29 12.19 17.61
CA MET A 110 2.06 10.78 17.34
C MET A 110 0.56 10.43 17.28
N PRO A 111 -0.09 10.68 16.13
CA PRO A 111 -1.53 10.49 16.00
C PRO A 111 -1.88 9.00 16.00
N THR A 112 -2.51 8.53 17.07
CA THR A 112 -3.01 7.15 17.17
C THR A 112 -4.29 7.11 18.00
N ILE A 113 -5.25 6.28 17.57
CA ILE A 113 -6.52 6.06 18.30
C ILE A 113 -6.24 5.35 19.63
N LEU A 114 -5.10 4.66 19.76
CA LEU A 114 -4.70 3.95 20.98
C LEU A 114 -4.60 4.87 22.20
N TRP A 115 -4.38 6.18 22.02
CA TRP A 115 -4.43 7.15 23.13
C TRP A 115 -5.80 7.21 23.82
N LEU A 116 -6.87 6.85 23.13
CA LEU A 116 -8.25 6.89 23.63
C LEU A 116 -8.73 5.53 24.16
N MET A 117 -7.86 4.52 24.15
CA MET A 117 -8.19 3.14 24.53
C MET A 117 -7.51 2.78 25.85
N ASP A 118 -8.07 1.83 26.59
CA ASP A 118 -7.40 1.26 27.77
C ASP A 118 -6.23 0.36 27.32
N TRP A 119 -5.05 0.56 27.89
CA TRP A 119 -3.83 -0.19 27.54
C TRP A 119 -3.62 -1.45 28.37
N SER A 120 -4.60 -1.83 29.20
CA SER A 120 -4.54 -3.04 30.02
C SER A 120 -4.37 -4.31 29.17
N ASP A 121 -5.12 -4.41 28.07
CA ASP A 121 -5.05 -5.48 27.07
C ASP A 121 -4.77 -4.90 25.67
N MET A 122 -3.49 -4.77 25.36
CA MET A 122 -3.04 -4.21 24.09
C MET A 122 -3.27 -5.20 22.93
N ASN A 123 -3.23 -6.50 23.21
CA ASN A 123 -3.50 -7.52 22.21
C ASN A 123 -4.92 -7.39 21.64
N SER A 124 -5.92 -7.24 22.51
CA SER A 124 -7.31 -7.02 22.09
C SER A 124 -7.49 -5.72 21.30
N ASN A 125 -6.79 -4.65 21.70
CA ASN A 125 -6.82 -3.38 20.96
C ASN A 125 -6.26 -3.53 19.54
N LEU A 126 -5.11 -4.19 19.40
CA LEU A 126 -4.46 -4.42 18.10
C LEU A 126 -5.32 -5.32 17.19
N ASP A 127 -5.93 -6.37 17.75
CA ASP A 127 -6.86 -7.23 17.01
C ASP A 127 -8.11 -6.44 16.59
N LEU A 128 -8.66 -5.60 17.46
CA LEU A 128 -9.81 -4.75 17.13
C LEU A 128 -9.50 -3.80 15.97
N LEU A 129 -8.36 -3.08 16.01
CA LEU A 129 -7.96 -2.18 14.93
C LEU A 129 -7.80 -2.94 13.61
N ALA A 130 -7.16 -4.11 13.64
CA ALA A 130 -6.95 -4.93 12.46
C ALA A 130 -8.25 -5.52 11.90
N LEU A 131 -9.14 -6.02 12.75
CA LEU A 131 -10.44 -6.59 12.35
C LEU A 131 -11.40 -5.53 11.81
N LEU A 132 -11.45 -4.33 12.41
CA LEU A 132 -12.21 -3.20 11.86
C LEU A 132 -11.66 -2.79 10.49
N GLY A 133 -10.34 -2.72 10.35
CA GLY A 133 -9.67 -2.45 9.07
C GLY A 133 -10.00 -3.49 8.01
N LEU A 134 -9.96 -4.78 8.36
CA LEU A 134 -10.35 -5.90 7.51
C LEU A 134 -11.83 -5.83 7.11
N GLY A 135 -12.72 -5.56 8.05
CA GLY A 135 -14.16 -5.46 7.79
C GLY A 135 -14.50 -4.31 6.82
N ILE A 136 -13.98 -3.11 7.08
CA ILE A 136 -14.25 -1.93 6.25
C ILE A 136 -13.62 -2.09 4.85
N SER A 137 -12.37 -2.56 4.77
CA SER A 137 -11.70 -2.77 3.47
C SER A 137 -12.37 -3.86 2.64
N SER A 138 -12.81 -4.96 3.26
CA SER A 138 -13.59 -6.01 2.60
C SER A 138 -14.91 -5.48 2.06
N PHE A 139 -15.63 -4.67 2.84
CA PHE A 139 -16.87 -4.05 2.39
C PHE A 139 -16.66 -3.18 1.13
N VAL A 140 -15.65 -2.30 1.13
CA VAL A 140 -15.33 -1.45 -0.03
C VAL A 140 -14.87 -2.29 -1.23
N LEU A 141 -14.06 -3.33 -0.99
CA LEU A 141 -13.56 -4.23 -2.03
C LEU A 141 -14.67 -5.06 -2.69
N ILE A 142 -15.66 -5.53 -1.93
CA ILE A 142 -16.76 -6.35 -2.46
C ILE A 142 -17.78 -5.45 -3.16
N THR A 143 -18.24 -4.39 -2.47
CA THR A 143 -19.37 -3.57 -2.95
C THR A 143 -18.95 -2.51 -3.96
N GLY A 144 -17.70 -2.05 -3.92
CA GLY A 144 -17.25 -0.86 -4.65
C GLY A 144 -17.88 0.44 -4.14
N CYS A 145 -18.59 0.41 -3.02
CA CYS A 145 -19.19 1.56 -2.36
C CYS A 145 -18.25 2.05 -1.25
N ALA A 146 -18.01 3.35 -1.19
CA ALA A 146 -17.31 3.99 -0.08
C ALA A 146 -17.84 5.42 0.12
N ASN A 147 -17.67 5.94 1.32
CA ASN A 147 -17.89 7.35 1.65
C ASN A 147 -16.63 7.90 2.35
N MET A 148 -16.59 9.21 2.59
CA MET A 148 -15.42 9.85 3.22
C MET A 148 -15.14 9.28 4.60
N LEU A 149 -16.18 8.93 5.37
CA LEU A 149 -16.02 8.42 6.75
C LEU A 149 -15.41 7.02 6.79
N LEU A 150 -15.84 6.10 5.92
CA LEU A 150 -15.26 4.76 5.84
C LEU A 150 -13.79 4.81 5.42
N MET A 151 -13.46 5.66 4.43
CA MET A 151 -12.06 5.82 4.00
C MET A 151 -11.23 6.52 5.07
N ALA A 152 -11.78 7.49 5.80
CA ALA A 152 -11.11 8.15 6.91
C ALA A 152 -10.90 7.21 8.10
N ALA A 153 -11.85 6.30 8.36
CA ALA A 153 -11.70 5.26 9.36
C ALA A 153 -10.57 4.28 8.98
N LEU A 154 -10.53 3.77 7.74
CA LEU A 154 -9.40 2.95 7.28
C LEU A 154 -8.06 3.67 7.45
N TRP A 155 -8.01 4.94 7.05
CA TRP A 155 -6.81 5.76 7.18
C TRP A 155 -6.39 5.96 8.64
N GLY A 156 -7.32 6.31 9.54
CA GLY A 156 -7.04 6.52 10.97
C GLY A 156 -6.65 5.23 11.70
N LEU A 157 -7.29 4.11 11.38
CA LEU A 157 -6.92 2.79 11.90
C LEU A 157 -5.49 2.42 11.48
N TYR A 158 -5.14 2.65 10.20
CA TYR A 158 -3.79 2.34 9.71
C TYR A 158 -2.74 3.29 10.27
N MET A 159 -3.05 4.59 10.36
CA MET A 159 -2.19 5.61 10.98
C MET A 159 -1.82 5.21 12.42
N SER A 160 -2.81 4.70 13.15
CA SER A 160 -2.61 4.23 14.52
C SER A 160 -1.56 3.12 14.59
N LEU A 161 -1.62 2.13 13.68
CA LEU A 161 -0.65 1.04 13.62
C LEU A 161 0.74 1.50 13.18
N VAL A 162 0.83 2.35 12.17
CA VAL A 162 2.12 2.87 11.67
C VAL A 162 2.87 3.61 12.79
N ASN A 163 2.17 4.46 13.55
CA ASN A 163 2.79 5.29 14.57
C ASN A 163 3.23 4.52 15.82
N VAL A 164 2.57 3.43 16.19
CA VAL A 164 3.00 2.59 17.33
C VAL A 164 3.88 1.41 16.91
N GLY A 165 3.95 1.13 15.61
CA GLY A 165 4.65 -0.02 15.05
C GLY A 165 6.17 0.09 15.01
N HIS A 166 6.72 1.29 15.22
CA HIS A 166 8.15 1.58 15.26
C HIS A 166 8.90 0.99 14.04
N VAL A 167 9.99 0.25 14.25
CA VAL A 167 10.78 -0.38 13.16
C VAL A 167 9.96 -1.32 12.28
N TRP A 168 8.93 -1.98 12.82
CA TRP A 168 8.08 -2.91 12.07
C TRP A 168 7.25 -2.21 11.00
N TYR A 169 7.04 -0.89 11.08
CA TYR A 169 6.27 -0.07 10.13
C TYR A 169 7.12 1.09 9.55
N SER A 170 8.44 0.99 9.63
CA SER A 170 9.38 2.03 9.18
C SER A 170 9.60 2.10 7.66
N PHE A 171 8.82 1.34 6.88
CA PHE A 171 9.05 1.19 5.45
C PHE A 171 8.32 2.25 4.61
N GLY A 172 8.90 2.60 3.46
CA GLY A 172 8.34 3.64 2.58
C GLY A 172 6.89 3.38 2.14
N TRP A 173 6.51 2.11 1.87
CA TRP A 173 5.14 1.76 1.49
C TRP A 173 4.10 1.95 2.59
N GLU A 174 4.52 2.01 3.86
CA GLU A 174 3.62 2.27 4.99
C GLU A 174 3.13 3.73 4.93
N SER A 175 4.07 4.66 4.76
CA SER A 175 3.75 6.07 4.53
C SER A 175 3.06 6.32 3.18
N GLN A 176 3.35 5.53 2.15
CA GLN A 176 2.64 5.56 0.88
C GLN A 176 1.17 5.14 1.03
N LEU A 177 0.87 4.15 1.87
CA LEU A 177 -0.51 3.71 2.06
C LEU A 177 -1.32 4.78 2.78
N LEU A 178 -0.72 5.50 3.73
CA LEU A 178 -1.33 6.65 4.39
C LEU A 178 -1.61 7.79 3.41
N GLU A 179 -0.64 8.16 2.57
CA GLU A 179 -0.83 9.21 1.55
C GLU A 179 -1.90 8.80 0.51
N THR A 180 -1.84 7.58 0.00
CA THR A 180 -2.81 7.04 -0.98
C THR A 180 -4.22 6.96 -0.37
N GLY A 181 -4.30 6.52 0.89
CA GLY A 181 -5.50 6.46 1.70
C GLY A 181 -6.16 7.81 1.88
N PHE A 182 -5.36 8.82 2.26
CA PHE A 182 -5.81 10.19 2.43
C PHE A 182 -6.42 10.75 1.14
N LEU A 183 -5.76 10.56 -0.02
CA LEU A 183 -6.33 10.94 -1.31
C LEU A 183 -7.64 10.18 -1.61
N GLY A 184 -7.71 8.90 -1.22
CA GLY A 184 -8.89 8.05 -1.34
C GLY A 184 -10.13 8.60 -0.62
N ILE A 185 -9.96 9.27 0.53
CA ILE A 185 -11.06 9.94 1.25
C ILE A 185 -11.77 10.92 0.32
N PHE A 186 -11.02 11.75 -0.39
CA PHE A 186 -11.57 12.82 -1.23
C PHE A 186 -12.03 12.35 -2.62
N LEU A 187 -11.92 11.05 -2.94
CA LEU A 187 -12.64 10.45 -4.07
C LEU A 187 -14.12 10.19 -3.75
N CYS A 188 -14.46 10.10 -2.46
CA CYS A 188 -15.77 9.64 -2.00
C CYS A 188 -16.75 10.79 -1.72
N PRO A 189 -18.07 10.54 -1.81
CA PRO A 189 -19.09 11.42 -1.22
C PRO A 189 -19.01 11.38 0.31
N LEU A 190 -19.50 12.41 1.00
CA LEU A 190 -19.36 12.50 2.46
C LEU A 190 -20.05 11.34 3.20
N TRP A 191 -21.34 11.11 2.90
CA TRP A 191 -22.17 10.11 3.59
C TRP A 191 -22.68 8.98 2.67
N THR A 192 -22.99 9.29 1.41
CA THR A 192 -23.69 8.37 0.50
C THR A 192 -22.89 7.12 0.16
N LEU A 193 -23.43 5.92 0.40
CA LEU A 193 -22.87 4.66 -0.07
C LEU A 193 -23.39 4.33 -1.47
N SER A 194 -22.70 4.84 -2.49
CA SER A 194 -23.02 4.54 -3.90
C SER A 194 -21.75 4.33 -4.71
N ARG A 195 -21.76 3.36 -5.63
CA ARG A 195 -20.72 3.19 -6.65
C ARG A 195 -20.63 4.40 -7.59
N LEU A 196 -21.79 5.02 -7.86
CA LEU A 196 -21.96 6.13 -8.79
C LEU A 196 -22.79 7.26 -8.16
N PRO A 197 -22.27 8.01 -7.17
CA PRO A 197 -22.91 9.21 -6.64
C PRO A 197 -23.04 10.30 -7.71
N GLN A 198 -24.24 10.42 -8.30
CA GLN A 198 -24.55 11.38 -9.38
C GLN A 198 -24.18 12.82 -9.02
N HIS A 199 -24.36 13.21 -7.75
CA HIS A 199 -24.09 14.57 -7.26
C HIS A 199 -22.65 14.81 -6.80
N THR A 200 -21.77 13.80 -6.89
CA THR A 200 -20.36 13.93 -6.49
C THR A 200 -19.48 13.35 -7.59
N PRO A 201 -19.24 14.12 -8.68
CA PRO A 201 -18.32 13.72 -9.72
C PRO A 201 -16.89 13.60 -9.16
N THR A 202 -16.10 12.71 -9.77
CA THR A 202 -14.70 12.48 -9.39
C THR A 202 -13.89 13.76 -9.53
N SER A 203 -13.27 14.21 -8.44
CA SER A 203 -12.51 15.46 -8.42
C SER A 203 -11.25 15.36 -9.27
N ARG A 204 -11.09 16.27 -10.24
CA ARG A 204 -9.86 16.37 -11.05
C ARG A 204 -8.63 16.72 -10.21
N ILE A 205 -8.82 17.47 -9.12
CA ILE A 205 -7.73 17.84 -8.20
C ILE A 205 -7.22 16.59 -7.48
N VAL A 206 -8.13 15.74 -7.02
CA VAL A 206 -7.75 14.48 -6.33
C VAL A 206 -7.07 13.52 -7.31
N LEU A 207 -7.56 13.40 -8.54
CA LEU A 207 -6.88 12.60 -9.59
C LEU A 207 -5.47 13.12 -9.88
N TRP A 208 -5.28 14.45 -9.91
CA TRP A 208 -3.94 15.04 -10.00
C TRP A 208 -3.10 14.77 -8.75
N GLY A 209 -3.69 14.68 -7.56
CA GLY A 209 -3.01 14.19 -6.36
C GLY A 209 -2.47 12.78 -6.53
N PHE A 210 -3.26 11.84 -7.06
CA PHE A 210 -2.79 10.49 -7.40
C PHE A 210 -1.69 10.50 -8.48
N ARG A 211 -1.84 11.33 -9.52
CA ARG A 211 -0.82 11.47 -10.58
C ARG A 211 0.48 12.06 -10.04
N TRP A 212 0.39 13.04 -9.16
CA TRP A 212 1.52 13.62 -8.47
C TRP A 212 2.21 12.60 -7.54
N LEU A 213 1.43 11.74 -6.89
CA LEU A 213 1.95 10.64 -6.08
C LEU A 213 2.78 9.66 -6.91
N ILE A 214 2.23 9.11 -8.01
CA ILE A 214 3.01 8.20 -8.86
C ILE A 214 4.21 8.90 -9.50
N PHE A 215 4.09 10.18 -9.86
CA PHE A 215 5.22 10.97 -10.34
C PHE A 215 6.37 10.99 -9.32
N ARG A 216 6.07 11.34 -8.06
CA ARG A 216 7.07 11.39 -6.98
C ARG A 216 7.66 10.03 -6.66
N ILE A 217 6.85 8.97 -6.65
CA ILE A 217 7.33 7.61 -6.40
C ILE A 217 8.35 7.21 -7.45
N MET A 218 8.00 7.33 -8.73
CA MET A 218 8.83 6.84 -9.82
C MET A 218 10.06 7.71 -10.02
N LEU A 219 9.89 9.04 -10.04
CA LEU A 219 11.02 9.96 -10.19
C LEU A 219 11.96 9.88 -8.99
N GLY A 220 11.43 9.79 -7.77
CA GLY A 220 12.24 9.62 -6.55
C GLY A 220 13.07 8.34 -6.57
N ALA A 221 12.47 7.22 -7.01
CA ALA A 221 13.15 5.94 -7.21
C ALA A 221 14.25 6.01 -8.29
N GLY A 222 13.96 6.60 -9.45
CA GLY A 222 14.96 6.74 -10.52
C GLY A 222 16.14 7.63 -10.11
N LEU A 223 15.85 8.78 -9.47
CA LEU A 223 16.89 9.71 -9.04
C LEU A 223 17.76 9.11 -7.94
N ILE A 224 17.19 8.40 -6.96
CA ILE A 224 18.02 7.78 -5.90
C ILE A 224 18.92 6.68 -6.48
N LYS A 225 18.47 5.94 -7.49
CA LYS A 225 19.29 4.91 -8.16
C LYS A 225 20.46 5.53 -8.89
N ILE A 226 20.23 6.55 -9.72
CA ILE A 226 21.33 7.24 -10.40
C ILE A 226 22.24 7.98 -9.42
N ARG A 227 21.76 8.42 -8.25
CA ARG A 227 22.57 9.15 -7.26
C ARG A 227 23.32 8.23 -6.28
N GLY A 228 22.74 7.09 -5.92
CA GLY A 228 23.13 6.28 -4.75
C GLY A 228 24.27 5.29 -4.96
N ASP A 229 24.33 4.60 -6.12
CA ASP A 229 25.34 3.57 -6.39
C ASP A 229 25.82 3.62 -7.83
N ARG A 230 27.12 3.39 -8.03
CA ARG A 230 27.75 3.42 -9.35
C ARG A 230 27.24 2.29 -10.25
N CYS A 231 26.84 1.13 -9.71
CA CYS A 231 26.32 0.04 -10.55
C CYS A 231 25.10 0.46 -11.39
N TRP A 232 24.33 1.47 -10.94
CA TRP A 232 23.16 1.94 -11.67
C TRP A 232 23.58 2.71 -12.91
N ARG A 233 24.68 3.46 -12.82
CA ARG A 233 25.27 4.20 -13.94
C ARG A 233 26.01 3.27 -14.90
N ASP A 234 26.67 2.25 -14.36
CA ASP A 234 27.41 1.24 -15.13
C ASP A 234 26.47 0.16 -15.73
N LEU A 235 25.17 0.22 -15.44
CA LEU A 235 24.13 -0.71 -15.89
C LEU A 235 24.31 -2.16 -15.40
N THR A 236 25.01 -2.35 -14.27
CA THR A 236 25.37 -3.66 -13.70
C THR A 236 24.62 -4.01 -12.41
N CYS A 237 23.70 -3.17 -11.92
CA CYS A 237 23.03 -3.48 -10.64
C CYS A 237 22.20 -4.77 -10.68
N MET A 238 21.64 -5.13 -11.84
CA MET A 238 20.83 -6.34 -11.97
C MET A 238 21.67 -7.62 -11.93
N ASP A 239 23.00 -7.53 -12.10
CA ASP A 239 23.93 -8.65 -11.87
C ASP A 239 23.92 -9.11 -10.40
N PHE A 240 23.48 -8.25 -9.47
CA PHE A 240 23.47 -8.52 -8.03
C PHE A 240 22.05 -8.58 -7.46
N HIS A 241 21.17 -7.68 -7.91
CA HIS A 241 19.90 -7.40 -7.25
C HIS A 241 19.02 -8.64 -7.06
N TYR A 242 18.94 -9.53 -8.05
CA TYR A 242 18.07 -10.71 -7.95
C TYR A 242 18.43 -11.64 -6.77
N GLU A 243 19.72 -11.79 -6.48
CA GLU A 243 20.23 -12.60 -5.37
C GLU A 243 20.16 -11.84 -4.04
N THR A 244 20.43 -10.53 -4.05
CA THR A 244 20.61 -9.74 -2.82
C THR A 244 19.36 -8.99 -2.35
N GLN A 245 18.30 -8.91 -3.17
CA GLN A 245 17.01 -8.31 -2.82
C GLN A 245 16.44 -8.88 -1.50
N PRO A 246 15.59 -8.13 -0.76
CA PRO A 246 15.16 -8.53 0.58
C PRO A 246 14.61 -9.96 0.66
N MET A 247 13.66 -10.27 -0.23
CA MET A 247 12.93 -11.53 -0.26
C MET A 247 12.85 -12.08 -1.69
N PRO A 248 13.91 -12.76 -2.18
CA PRO A 248 13.90 -13.34 -3.52
C PRO A 248 12.82 -14.41 -3.65
N ASN A 249 12.27 -14.55 -4.85
CA ASN A 249 11.28 -15.57 -5.20
C ASN A 249 11.89 -16.60 -6.18
N PRO A 250 11.15 -17.66 -6.57
CA PRO A 250 11.68 -18.65 -7.49
C PRO A 250 12.05 -18.09 -8.87
N VAL A 251 11.40 -17.03 -9.32
CA VAL A 251 11.70 -16.40 -10.62
C VAL A 251 13.01 -15.61 -10.53
N ALA A 252 13.27 -14.93 -9.41
CA ALA A 252 14.53 -14.24 -9.15
C ALA A 252 15.75 -15.16 -9.31
N TYR A 253 15.63 -16.41 -8.83
CA TYR A 253 16.67 -17.42 -8.99
C TYR A 253 17.04 -17.65 -10.46
N TYR A 254 16.05 -17.77 -11.35
CA TYR A 254 16.30 -17.94 -12.77
C TYR A 254 16.76 -16.65 -13.44
N LEU A 255 16.13 -15.52 -13.11
CA LEU A 255 16.49 -14.21 -13.66
C LEU A 255 17.93 -13.85 -13.34
N HIS A 256 18.43 -14.15 -12.14
CA HIS A 256 19.83 -13.92 -11.74
C HIS A 256 20.86 -14.58 -12.67
N HIS A 257 20.48 -15.68 -13.33
CA HIS A 257 21.36 -16.41 -14.23
C HIS A 257 21.19 -16.01 -15.70
N SER A 258 20.47 -14.91 -15.96
CA SER A 258 20.30 -14.39 -17.32
C SER A 258 21.63 -13.83 -17.85
N PRO A 259 21.81 -13.75 -19.18
CA PRO A 259 23.05 -13.22 -19.74
C PRO A 259 23.20 -11.72 -19.41
N TRP A 260 24.44 -11.27 -19.27
CA TRP A 260 24.78 -9.89 -18.87
C TRP A 260 24.11 -8.79 -19.73
N TRP A 261 23.89 -9.04 -21.03
CA TRP A 261 23.25 -8.06 -21.91
C TRP A 261 21.79 -7.81 -21.53
N PHE A 262 21.13 -8.83 -20.97
CA PHE A 262 19.76 -8.74 -20.48
C PHE A 262 19.73 -7.86 -19.22
N HIS A 263 20.63 -8.07 -18.27
CA HIS A 263 20.76 -7.23 -17.07
C HIS A 263 21.03 -5.75 -17.35
N ARG A 264 21.83 -5.45 -18.38
CA ARG A 264 22.03 -4.07 -18.83
C ARG A 264 20.75 -3.48 -19.43
N PHE A 265 20.04 -4.26 -20.25
CA PHE A 265 18.75 -3.86 -20.81
C PHE A 265 17.71 -3.60 -19.71
N GLU A 266 17.64 -4.44 -18.69
CA GLU A 266 16.76 -4.26 -17.53
C GLU A 266 17.07 -2.96 -16.78
N THR A 267 18.35 -2.70 -16.52
CA THR A 267 18.79 -1.47 -15.84
C THR A 267 18.47 -0.22 -16.66
N LEU A 268 18.69 -0.26 -17.98
CA LEU A 268 18.34 0.84 -18.88
C LEU A 268 16.82 1.06 -18.95
N SER A 269 16.04 -0.03 -19.00
CA SER A 269 14.58 0.01 -18.99
C SER A 269 14.05 0.61 -17.67
N ASN A 270 14.65 0.26 -16.54
CA ASN A 270 14.38 0.86 -15.24
C ASN A 270 14.57 2.38 -15.30
N HIS A 271 15.70 2.86 -15.80
CA HIS A 271 15.96 4.30 -15.93
C HIS A 271 14.95 4.99 -16.83
N PHE A 272 14.60 4.40 -17.97
CA PHE A 272 13.58 4.95 -18.86
C PHE A 272 12.23 5.12 -18.14
N ILE A 273 11.76 4.07 -17.46
CA ILE A 273 10.44 4.04 -16.81
C ILE A 273 10.39 4.92 -15.56
N GLU A 274 11.49 5.07 -14.84
CA GLU A 274 11.53 5.83 -13.59
C GLU A 274 11.92 7.29 -13.78
N LEU A 275 12.67 7.65 -14.83
CA LEU A 275 13.16 9.01 -15.03
C LEU A 275 12.48 9.74 -16.17
N LEU A 276 12.09 9.06 -17.24
CA LEU A 276 11.50 9.72 -18.42
C LEU A 276 9.99 9.59 -18.45
N VAL A 277 9.47 8.37 -18.25
CA VAL A 277 8.03 8.11 -18.30
C VAL A 277 7.21 8.96 -17.33
N PRO A 278 7.63 9.31 -16.09
CA PRO A 278 6.81 10.14 -15.20
C PRO A 278 6.41 11.49 -15.82
N PHE A 279 7.25 12.07 -16.68
CA PHE A 279 6.94 13.33 -17.35
C PHE A 279 5.79 13.23 -18.37
N PHE A 280 5.45 12.02 -18.83
CA PHE A 280 4.33 11.80 -19.75
C PHE A 280 2.98 12.17 -19.14
N LEU A 281 2.88 12.26 -17.81
CA LEU A 281 1.69 12.77 -17.11
C LEU A 281 1.32 14.19 -17.55
N PHE A 282 2.30 14.99 -17.97
CA PHE A 282 2.11 16.39 -18.36
C PHE A 282 1.91 16.57 -19.88
N LEU A 283 2.08 15.52 -20.68
CA LEU A 283 2.08 15.57 -22.15
C LEU A 283 0.70 15.24 -22.78
N GLY A 284 -0.38 15.55 -22.05
CA GLY A 284 -1.76 15.33 -22.51
C GLY A 284 -2.28 13.90 -22.34
N ARG A 285 -3.50 13.65 -22.84
CA ARG A 285 -4.26 12.42 -22.55
C ARG A 285 -3.55 11.15 -22.99
N ARG A 286 -3.06 11.09 -24.24
CA ARG A 286 -2.45 9.88 -24.81
C ARG A 286 -1.18 9.48 -24.04
N ALA A 287 -0.30 10.45 -23.78
CA ALA A 287 0.91 10.22 -23.00
C ALA A 287 0.61 9.82 -21.55
N CYS A 288 -0.41 10.44 -20.92
CA CYS A 288 -0.85 10.05 -19.57
C CYS A 288 -1.34 8.59 -19.53
N ILE A 289 -2.10 8.13 -20.53
CA ILE A 289 -2.50 6.71 -20.64
C ILE A 289 -1.28 5.81 -20.83
N ILE A 290 -0.34 6.17 -21.72
CA ILE A 290 0.91 5.42 -21.93
C ILE A 290 1.71 5.31 -20.62
N HIS A 291 1.82 6.41 -19.86
CA HIS A 291 2.40 6.39 -18.52
C HIS A 291 1.72 5.34 -17.64
N GLY A 292 0.40 5.40 -17.51
CA GLY A 292 -0.34 4.44 -16.68
C GLY A 292 -0.09 2.98 -17.07
N VAL A 293 -0.06 2.67 -18.38
CA VAL A 293 0.22 1.31 -18.88
C VAL A 293 1.64 0.89 -18.53
N LEU A 294 2.64 1.71 -18.86
CA LEU A 294 4.05 1.38 -18.61
C LEU A 294 4.34 1.20 -17.12
N GLN A 295 3.76 2.05 -16.25
CA GLN A 295 3.93 1.92 -14.81
C GLN A 295 3.30 0.64 -14.28
N ILE A 296 2.07 0.29 -14.69
CA ILE A 296 1.43 -0.96 -14.25
C ILE A 296 2.21 -2.19 -14.72
N LEU A 297 2.65 -2.22 -15.98
CA LEU A 297 3.45 -3.32 -16.51
C LEU A 297 4.78 -3.45 -15.76
N PHE A 298 5.44 -2.33 -15.47
CA PHE A 298 6.68 -2.32 -14.69
C PHE A 298 6.47 -2.87 -13.28
N GLN A 299 5.43 -2.43 -12.58
CA GLN A 299 5.09 -2.99 -11.27
C GLN A 299 4.77 -4.49 -11.34
N ALA A 300 4.11 -4.96 -12.40
CA ALA A 300 3.79 -6.37 -12.59
C ALA A 300 5.06 -7.21 -12.79
N VAL A 301 6.04 -6.72 -13.57
CA VAL A 301 7.35 -7.36 -13.72
C VAL A 301 8.07 -7.44 -12.37
N LEU A 302 8.05 -6.37 -11.58
CA LEU A 302 8.67 -6.36 -10.25
C LEU A 302 8.04 -7.41 -9.31
N ILE A 303 6.70 -7.52 -9.29
CA ILE A 303 5.97 -8.55 -8.51
C ILE A 303 6.37 -9.96 -8.95
N VAL A 304 6.48 -10.19 -10.26
CA VAL A 304 6.89 -11.50 -10.79
C VAL A 304 8.33 -11.82 -10.43
N SER A 305 9.21 -10.82 -10.39
CA SER A 305 10.65 -11.02 -10.19
C SER A 305 11.12 -11.05 -8.74
N GLY A 306 10.28 -10.64 -7.77
CA GLY A 306 10.69 -10.52 -6.38
C GLY A 306 9.52 -10.27 -5.43
N ASN A 307 9.72 -10.51 -4.14
CA ASN A 307 8.72 -10.17 -3.13
C ASN A 307 9.07 -8.84 -2.47
N LEU A 308 8.29 -7.79 -2.74
CA LEU A 308 8.46 -6.46 -2.13
C LEU A 308 7.22 -6.07 -1.31
N SER A 309 6.71 -6.99 -0.48
CA SER A 309 5.47 -6.76 0.29
C SER A 309 4.30 -6.40 -0.67
N PHE A 310 3.45 -5.46 -0.26
CA PHE A 310 2.41 -4.84 -1.07
C PHE A 310 2.87 -3.55 -1.77
N LEU A 311 4.16 -3.19 -1.77
CA LEU A 311 4.69 -1.94 -2.35
C LEU A 311 4.31 -1.78 -3.84
N ASN A 312 4.57 -2.80 -4.66
CA ASN A 312 4.31 -2.71 -6.10
C ASN A 312 2.80 -2.65 -6.39
N TRP A 313 2.00 -3.44 -5.66
CA TRP A 313 0.54 -3.41 -5.72
C TRP A 313 0.00 -2.03 -5.37
N LEU A 314 0.52 -1.42 -4.31
CA LEU A 314 0.18 -0.06 -3.90
C LEU A 314 0.62 0.98 -4.93
N THR A 315 1.75 0.79 -5.58
CA THR A 315 2.27 1.70 -6.62
C THR A 315 1.46 1.63 -7.92
N MET A 316 0.80 0.50 -8.21
CA MET A 316 -0.18 0.43 -9.30
C MET A 316 -1.40 1.31 -9.04
N VAL A 317 -1.82 1.48 -7.78
CA VAL A 317 -3.04 2.24 -7.43
C VAL A 317 -3.04 3.66 -8.00
N PRO A 318 -2.07 4.55 -7.71
CA PRO A 318 -2.05 5.90 -8.28
C PRO A 318 -1.91 5.91 -9.81
N SER A 319 -1.28 4.90 -10.41
CA SER A 319 -1.19 4.77 -11.87
C SER A 319 -2.56 4.64 -12.54
N LEU A 320 -3.55 4.07 -11.84
CA LEU A 320 -4.93 3.94 -12.34
C LEU A 320 -5.62 5.29 -12.59
N ALA A 321 -5.17 6.37 -11.93
CA ALA A 321 -5.69 7.72 -12.15
C ALA A 321 -5.36 8.30 -13.55
N CYS A 322 -4.55 7.59 -14.34
CA CYS A 322 -4.22 7.94 -15.72
C CYS A 322 -5.32 7.57 -16.72
N PHE A 323 -6.18 6.60 -16.39
CA PHE A 323 -7.18 6.07 -17.30
C PHE A 323 -8.54 6.74 -17.07
N ASP A 324 -9.15 7.24 -18.14
CA ASP A 324 -10.52 7.74 -18.13
C ASP A 324 -11.54 6.62 -18.38
N ASP A 325 -12.82 6.93 -18.23
CA ASP A 325 -13.92 5.98 -18.41
C ASP A 325 -13.88 5.31 -19.79
N ALA A 326 -13.54 6.07 -20.84
CA ALA A 326 -13.37 5.55 -22.19
C ALA A 326 -12.29 4.46 -22.26
N THR A 327 -11.20 4.62 -21.51
CA THR A 327 -10.09 3.65 -21.51
C THR A 327 -10.40 2.42 -20.65
N LEU A 328 -11.10 2.57 -19.53
CA LEU A 328 -11.45 1.46 -18.63
C LEU A 328 -12.77 0.76 -18.99
N GLY A 329 -13.52 1.28 -19.96
CA GLY A 329 -14.86 0.81 -20.32
C GLY A 329 -14.96 -0.65 -20.79
N PHE A 330 -13.83 -1.29 -21.10
CA PHE A 330 -13.77 -2.72 -21.44
C PHE A 330 -13.78 -3.64 -20.22
N LEU A 331 -13.38 -3.14 -19.04
CA LEU A 331 -13.38 -3.89 -17.78
C LEU A 331 -14.79 -4.06 -17.19
N PHE A 332 -15.78 -3.34 -17.74
CA PHE A 332 -17.15 -3.33 -17.25
C PHE A 332 -18.08 -3.94 -18.30
N PRO A 333 -18.96 -4.87 -17.91
CA PRO A 333 -19.90 -5.50 -18.84
C PRO A 333 -20.80 -4.45 -19.49
N SER A 334 -21.17 -4.70 -20.73
CA SER A 334 -22.13 -3.87 -21.48
C SER A 334 -23.53 -4.49 -21.35
N GLY A 335 -24.56 -3.66 -21.26
CA GLY A 335 -25.95 -4.10 -21.15
C GLY A 335 -26.80 -3.14 -20.34
N PRO A 336 -28.14 -3.15 -20.52
CA PRO A 336 -29.05 -2.30 -19.75
C PRO A 336 -28.86 -2.46 -18.25
N GLY A 337 -28.74 -1.35 -17.52
CA GLY A 337 -28.59 -1.37 -16.06
C GLY A 337 -27.17 -1.69 -15.55
N SER A 338 -26.24 -2.05 -16.44
CA SER A 338 -24.82 -2.21 -16.08
C SER A 338 -24.22 -0.89 -15.58
N LEU A 339 -23.09 -0.97 -14.85
CA LEU A 339 -22.37 0.23 -14.42
C LEU A 339 -21.95 1.10 -15.61
N LYS A 340 -21.54 0.47 -16.71
CA LYS A 340 -21.16 1.14 -17.95
C LYS A 340 -22.33 1.90 -18.57
N ASP A 341 -23.50 1.27 -18.67
CA ASP A 341 -24.72 1.89 -19.19
C ASP A 341 -25.18 3.06 -18.32
N ARG A 342 -25.14 2.91 -16.98
CA ARG A 342 -25.45 4.01 -16.05
C ARG A 342 -24.50 5.21 -16.20
N VAL A 343 -23.21 4.98 -16.44
CA VAL A 343 -22.25 6.06 -16.73
C VAL A 343 -22.58 6.73 -18.07
N LEU A 344 -22.92 5.96 -19.11
CA LEU A 344 -23.36 6.50 -20.39
C LEU A 344 -24.62 7.36 -20.26
N GLN A 345 -25.58 6.96 -19.42
CA GLN A 345 -26.79 7.74 -19.12
C GLN A 345 -26.43 9.06 -18.42
N MET A 346 -25.65 9.01 -17.32
CA MET A 346 -25.21 10.23 -16.62
C MET A 346 -24.43 11.18 -17.55
N GLN A 347 -23.59 10.64 -18.42
CA GLN A 347 -22.84 11.42 -19.41
C GLN A 347 -23.74 12.08 -20.47
N ARG A 348 -24.86 11.45 -20.82
CA ARG A 348 -25.88 12.03 -21.71
C ARG A 348 -26.68 13.13 -20.99
N ASP A 349 -27.10 12.89 -19.75
CA ASP A 349 -27.89 13.84 -18.96
C ASP A 349 -27.11 15.14 -18.72
N ILE A 350 -25.81 15.05 -18.42
CA ILE A 350 -24.91 16.21 -18.23
C ILE A 350 -24.78 17.05 -19.51
N ARG A 351 -24.94 16.46 -20.71
CA ARG A 351 -24.98 17.22 -21.97
C ARG A 351 -26.32 17.93 -22.17
N GLY A 352 -27.42 17.30 -21.75
CA GLY A 352 -28.78 17.81 -21.94
C GLY A 352 -29.14 18.99 -21.02
N ALA A 353 -28.60 19.01 -19.79
CA ALA A 353 -28.83 20.09 -18.84
C ALA A 353 -27.60 20.32 -17.94
N ARG A 354 -27.17 21.58 -17.77
CA ARG A 354 -26.32 21.98 -16.65
C ARG A 354 -27.24 22.35 -15.48
N PRO A 355 -27.48 21.46 -14.51
CA PRO A 355 -28.26 21.82 -13.34
C PRO A 355 -27.57 22.98 -12.60
N GLU A 356 -28.37 23.92 -12.09
CA GLU A 356 -27.95 24.97 -11.17
C GLU A 356 -27.05 24.40 -10.06
N PRO A 357 -25.89 25.02 -9.76
CA PRO A 357 -24.98 24.51 -8.74
C PRO A 357 -25.63 24.58 -7.37
N ARG A 358 -26.07 23.42 -6.85
CA ARG A 358 -26.56 23.30 -5.47
C ARG A 358 -25.46 23.72 -4.48
N PHE A 359 -25.86 24.26 -3.32
CA PHE A 359 -24.94 24.66 -2.24
C PHE A 359 -23.89 23.60 -1.92
N GLY A 360 -24.29 22.31 -1.83
CA GLY A 360 -23.35 21.20 -1.60
C GLY A 360 -22.27 21.03 -2.68
N SER A 361 -22.56 21.37 -3.94
CA SER A 361 -21.57 21.36 -5.02
C SER A 361 -20.53 22.47 -4.86
N VAL A 362 -20.95 23.65 -4.38
CA VAL A 362 -20.06 24.77 -4.09
C VAL A 362 -19.13 24.42 -2.93
N VAL A 363 -19.67 23.90 -1.82
CA VAL A 363 -18.90 23.44 -0.67
C VAL A 363 -17.89 22.37 -1.07
N ARG A 364 -18.29 21.38 -1.88
CA ARG A 364 -17.36 20.34 -2.36
C ARG A 364 -16.28 20.91 -3.27
N ARG A 365 -16.60 21.87 -4.14
CA ARG A 365 -15.61 22.53 -4.98
C ARG A 365 -14.60 23.30 -4.14
N ALA A 366 -15.06 24.04 -3.12
CA ALA A 366 -14.20 24.73 -2.17
C ALA A 366 -13.28 23.74 -1.45
N ALA A 367 -13.83 22.65 -0.88
CA ALA A 367 -13.03 21.62 -0.21
C ALA A 367 -11.96 20.99 -1.13
N ASN A 368 -12.31 20.68 -2.39
CA ASN A 368 -11.35 20.15 -3.36
C ASN A 368 -10.24 21.17 -3.69
N VAL A 369 -10.57 22.46 -3.81
CA VAL A 369 -9.58 23.52 -4.06
C VAL A 369 -8.66 23.69 -2.85
N SER A 370 -9.21 23.73 -1.63
CA SER A 370 -8.42 23.79 -0.40
C SER A 370 -7.48 22.60 -0.26
N LEU A 371 -7.94 21.39 -0.61
CA LEU A 371 -7.08 20.21 -0.68
C LEU A 371 -5.94 20.39 -1.70
N GLY A 372 -6.25 20.93 -2.89
CA GLY A 372 -5.24 21.20 -3.91
C GLY A 372 -4.15 22.18 -3.42
N VAL A 373 -4.56 23.25 -2.74
CA VAL A 373 -3.64 24.23 -2.12
C VAL A 373 -2.80 23.56 -1.03
N LEU A 374 -3.41 22.75 -0.17
CA LEU A 374 -2.70 22.00 0.87
C LEU A 374 -1.65 21.06 0.27
N LEU A 375 -2.01 20.26 -0.72
CA LEU A 375 -1.08 19.34 -1.38
C LEU A 375 0.07 20.08 -2.07
N ALA A 376 -0.21 21.22 -2.71
CA ALA A 376 0.81 22.06 -3.32
C ALA A 376 1.79 22.61 -2.28
N TRP A 377 1.28 23.13 -1.16
CA TRP A 377 2.10 23.64 -0.06
C TRP A 377 2.97 22.54 0.57
N LEU A 378 2.39 21.38 0.88
CA LEU A 378 3.13 20.22 1.42
C LEU A 378 4.15 19.63 0.43
N SER A 379 3.98 19.90 -0.87
CA SER A 379 4.92 19.43 -1.90
C SER A 379 6.20 20.27 -2.01
N VAL A 380 6.24 21.49 -1.46
CA VAL A 380 7.43 22.36 -1.51
C VAL A 380 8.69 21.67 -0.98
N PRO A 381 8.74 21.14 0.26
CA PRO A 381 9.93 20.45 0.76
C PRO A 381 10.28 19.21 -0.06
N VAL A 382 9.27 18.50 -0.58
CA VAL A 382 9.48 17.30 -1.40
C VAL A 382 10.11 17.64 -2.75
N VAL A 383 9.66 18.70 -3.41
CA VAL A 383 10.25 19.19 -4.67
C VAL A 383 11.69 19.65 -4.44
N LEU A 384 11.94 20.43 -3.38
CA LEU A 384 13.31 20.84 -3.02
C LEU A 384 14.22 19.63 -2.77
N ASN A 385 13.69 18.58 -2.12
CA ASN A 385 14.43 17.35 -1.88
C ASN A 385 14.72 16.57 -3.17
N LEU A 386 13.77 16.48 -4.11
CA LEU A 386 13.99 15.84 -5.42
C LEU A 386 15.05 16.59 -6.25
N LEU A 387 15.08 17.92 -6.15
CA LEU A 387 16.07 18.76 -6.82
C LEU A 387 17.46 18.71 -6.16
N SER A 388 17.53 18.40 -4.86
CA SER A 388 18.78 18.28 -4.11
C SER A 388 19.63 17.11 -4.58
N SER A 389 20.94 17.34 -4.75
CA SER A 389 21.91 16.25 -4.99
C SER A 389 22.05 15.30 -3.79
N ARG A 390 21.69 15.77 -2.59
CA ARG A 390 21.66 14.99 -1.34
C ARG A 390 20.23 14.61 -0.95
N GLN A 391 19.43 14.19 -1.92
CA GLN A 391 18.04 13.81 -1.67
C GLN A 391 17.95 12.74 -0.56
N VAL A 392 16.94 12.86 0.29
CA VAL A 392 16.61 11.89 1.34
C VAL A 392 15.25 11.25 1.00
N MET A 393 15.22 9.92 0.93
CA MET A 393 14.04 9.15 0.49
C MET A 393 13.39 8.41 1.65
N ASN A 394 12.12 8.04 1.47
CA ASN A 394 11.25 7.41 2.48
C ASN A 394 11.08 8.28 3.72
N THR A 395 11.00 9.60 3.53
CA THR A 395 10.91 10.59 4.60
C THR A 395 9.56 11.29 4.59
N HIS A 396 9.01 11.47 5.77
CA HIS A 396 7.78 12.20 6.02
C HIS A 396 8.14 13.59 6.56
N PHE A 397 7.51 14.64 6.02
CA PHE A 397 7.74 16.03 6.46
C PHE A 397 6.65 16.54 7.42
N ASN A 398 5.67 15.70 7.75
CA ASN A 398 4.56 15.98 8.65
C ASN A 398 4.11 14.69 9.35
N SER A 399 3.55 14.81 10.56
CA SER A 399 3.10 13.68 11.39
C SER A 399 1.91 12.90 10.81
N LEU A 400 1.26 13.41 9.76
CA LEU A 400 0.14 12.76 9.09
C LEU A 400 0.55 12.04 7.79
N HIS A 401 1.84 12.06 7.43
CA HIS A 401 2.38 11.36 6.28
C HIS A 401 1.61 11.66 4.96
N ILE A 402 1.12 12.89 4.77
CA ILE A 402 0.22 13.23 3.65
C ILE A 402 0.96 13.45 2.33
N VAL A 403 2.19 13.98 2.35
CA VAL A 403 3.04 14.19 1.16
C VAL A 403 4.47 13.86 1.55
N ASN A 404 5.01 12.78 0.97
CA ASN A 404 6.32 12.23 1.37
C ASN A 404 7.27 12.10 0.18
N THR A 405 8.52 11.74 0.47
CA THR A 405 9.49 11.29 -0.54
C THR A 405 9.58 9.77 -0.53
N TYR A 406 9.74 9.17 -1.71
CA TYR A 406 9.79 7.72 -1.88
C TYR A 406 10.97 7.34 -2.74
N GLY A 407 11.69 6.30 -2.34
CA GLY A 407 12.78 5.76 -3.14
C GLY A 407 13.19 4.40 -2.60
N ALA A 408 13.50 3.48 -3.50
CA ALA A 408 13.93 2.14 -3.15
C ALA A 408 15.19 1.78 -3.92
N PHE A 409 16.07 1.01 -3.29
CA PHE A 409 17.24 0.40 -3.94
C PHE A 409 18.23 1.38 -4.56
N GLY A 410 18.38 2.58 -3.96
CA GLY A 410 19.42 3.53 -4.34
C GLY A 410 20.83 2.95 -4.26
N SER A 411 21.07 2.14 -3.23
CA SER A 411 22.28 1.34 -3.06
C SER A 411 21.93 -0.14 -3.07
N ILE A 412 22.72 -0.94 -3.77
CA ILE A 412 22.50 -2.38 -3.92
C ILE A 412 23.62 -3.15 -3.24
N THR A 413 23.26 -4.03 -2.31
CA THR A 413 24.22 -4.97 -1.71
C THR A 413 24.74 -5.92 -2.80
N LYS A 414 26.06 -6.14 -2.81
CA LYS A 414 26.75 -6.99 -3.81
C LYS A 414 26.92 -8.44 -3.37
N GLU A 415 26.70 -8.71 -2.07
CA GLU A 415 26.74 -10.03 -1.48
C GLU A 415 25.48 -10.26 -0.63
N ARG A 416 24.92 -11.46 -0.66
CA ARG A 416 23.83 -11.83 0.24
C ARG A 416 24.39 -12.36 1.55
N ALA A 417 24.31 -11.57 2.61
CA ALA A 417 24.53 -12.04 3.97
C ALA A 417 23.19 -12.36 4.65
N GLU A 418 23.22 -13.30 5.59
CA GLU A 418 22.08 -13.69 6.42
C GLU A 418 22.54 -13.96 7.84
N VAL A 419 21.69 -13.58 8.80
CA VAL A 419 21.82 -14.00 10.19
C VAL A 419 20.96 -15.24 10.40
N ILE A 420 21.60 -16.32 10.87
CA ILE A 420 20.95 -17.57 11.24
C ILE A 420 20.95 -17.67 12.75
N LEU A 421 19.76 -17.81 13.33
CA LEU A 421 19.61 -18.04 14.77
C LEU A 421 19.76 -19.53 15.02
N GLN A 422 20.60 -19.89 15.98
CA GLN A 422 20.87 -21.27 16.35
C GLN A 422 20.68 -21.48 17.84
N GLY A 423 20.12 -22.62 18.23
CA GLY A 423 20.05 -23.05 19.62
C GLY A 423 20.89 -24.29 19.88
N THR A 424 21.33 -24.50 21.12
CA THR A 424 21.91 -25.77 21.57
C THR A 424 21.42 -26.15 22.96
N ALA A 425 21.21 -27.45 23.18
CA ALA A 425 20.92 -28.02 24.51
C ALA A 425 22.20 -28.33 25.31
N SER A 426 23.38 -28.16 24.70
CA SER A 426 24.67 -28.46 25.33
C SER A 426 24.88 -27.63 26.59
N SER A 427 25.51 -28.22 27.62
CA SER A 427 25.80 -27.51 28.87
C SER A 427 26.80 -26.38 28.67
N ASN A 428 27.81 -26.60 27.82
CA ASN A 428 28.82 -25.61 27.45
C ASN A 428 28.68 -25.22 25.97
N ALA A 429 28.37 -23.96 25.69
CA ALA A 429 28.24 -23.42 24.34
C ALA A 429 29.53 -23.49 23.50
N SER A 430 30.69 -23.48 24.17
CA SER A 430 32.02 -23.50 23.55
C SER A 430 32.58 -24.91 23.38
N ALA A 431 31.84 -25.95 23.78
CA ALA A 431 32.28 -27.32 23.60
C ALA A 431 32.38 -27.67 22.11
N PRO A 432 33.45 -28.34 21.64
CA PRO A 432 33.66 -28.63 20.23
C PRO A 432 32.62 -29.61 19.64
N ASP A 433 31.99 -30.40 20.50
CA ASP A 433 30.90 -31.33 20.20
C ASP A 433 29.51 -30.72 20.39
N ALA A 434 29.42 -29.43 20.77
CA ALA A 434 28.13 -28.76 20.94
C ALA A 434 27.35 -28.73 19.63
N MET A 435 26.22 -29.44 19.60
CA MET A 435 25.34 -29.47 18.43
C MET A 435 24.47 -28.22 18.40
N TRP A 436 24.67 -27.39 17.39
CA TRP A 436 23.87 -26.19 17.12
C TRP A 436 22.84 -26.47 16.03
N GLU A 437 21.59 -26.14 16.30
CA GLU A 437 20.46 -26.41 15.42
C GLU A 437 19.81 -25.08 14.96
N ASP A 438 19.51 -24.99 13.66
CA ASP A 438 19.02 -23.77 13.01
C ASP A 438 17.52 -23.56 13.27
N TYR A 439 17.15 -22.33 13.66
CA TYR A 439 15.78 -21.86 13.53
C TYR A 439 15.53 -21.39 12.09
N GLU A 440 14.44 -21.85 11.48
CA GLU A 440 14.07 -21.40 10.12
C GLU A 440 12.93 -20.39 10.17
N PHE A 441 13.16 -19.27 9.50
CA PHE A 441 12.17 -18.22 9.29
C PHE A 441 11.22 -18.60 8.15
N LYS A 442 10.07 -17.93 8.05
CA LYS A 442 9.00 -18.34 7.13
C LYS A 442 9.40 -18.26 5.67
N CYS A 443 10.23 -17.29 5.32
CA CYS A 443 10.55 -17.06 3.93
C CYS A 443 11.96 -16.54 3.61
N LYS A 444 12.65 -15.85 4.52
CA LYS A 444 14.02 -15.40 4.22
C LYS A 444 14.93 -16.62 4.01
N PRO A 445 16.02 -16.51 3.22
CA PRO A 445 17.00 -17.58 3.08
C PRO A 445 17.49 -18.15 4.42
N GLY A 446 17.67 -19.47 4.46
CA GLY A 446 18.07 -20.26 5.62
C GLY A 446 18.57 -21.63 5.16
N ASP A 447 17.77 -22.69 5.28
CA ASP A 447 18.11 -23.99 4.69
C ASP A 447 18.43 -23.84 3.18
N PRO A 448 19.65 -24.24 2.74
CA PRO A 448 20.03 -24.20 1.33
C PRO A 448 19.13 -25.00 0.37
N SER A 449 18.42 -26.01 0.88
CA SER A 449 17.50 -26.85 0.12
C SER A 449 16.11 -26.24 0.00
N ARG A 450 15.80 -25.22 0.81
CA ARG A 450 14.51 -24.54 0.76
C ARG A 450 14.41 -23.65 -0.48
N ARG A 451 13.38 -23.90 -1.28
CA ARG A 451 13.00 -23.05 -2.40
C ARG A 451 12.62 -21.65 -1.90
N PRO A 452 13.08 -20.56 -2.55
CA PRO A 452 12.61 -19.20 -2.25
C PRO A 452 11.08 -19.09 -2.38
N CYS A 453 10.39 -18.32 -1.53
CA CYS A 453 8.93 -18.31 -1.56
C CYS A 453 8.33 -17.34 -2.57
N LEU A 454 7.06 -17.59 -2.90
CA LEU A 454 6.19 -16.67 -3.61
C LEU A 454 5.11 -16.18 -2.63
N ILE A 455 5.23 -14.95 -2.13
CA ILE A 455 4.40 -14.45 -1.02
C ILE A 455 3.76 -13.07 -1.26
N SER A 456 4.23 -12.29 -2.25
CA SER A 456 3.62 -10.97 -2.53
C SER A 456 2.13 -11.12 -2.85
N PRO A 457 1.22 -10.29 -2.27
CA PRO A 457 1.47 -9.05 -1.53
C PRO A 457 1.69 -9.19 -0.01
N TYR A 458 1.69 -10.40 0.55
CA TYR A 458 1.86 -10.60 1.99
C TYR A 458 3.27 -10.22 2.45
N HIS A 459 3.38 -9.74 3.70
CA HIS A 459 4.62 -9.23 4.26
C HIS A 459 4.97 -9.90 5.58
N TYR A 460 6.02 -10.72 5.60
CA TYR A 460 6.63 -11.23 6.83
C TYR A 460 7.60 -10.17 7.37
N ARG A 461 7.14 -9.37 8.34
CA ARG A 461 7.91 -8.21 8.84
C ARG A 461 9.20 -8.64 9.54
N LEU A 462 9.17 -9.77 10.26
CA LEU A 462 10.35 -10.34 10.91
C LEU A 462 11.42 -10.76 9.90
N ASP A 463 11.05 -11.56 8.91
CA ASP A 463 11.93 -11.98 7.81
C ASP A 463 12.56 -10.77 7.10
N TRP A 464 11.76 -9.72 6.86
CA TRP A 464 12.22 -8.50 6.22
C TRP A 464 13.21 -7.71 7.10
N LEU A 465 12.96 -7.56 8.41
CA LEU A 465 13.92 -6.88 9.28
C LEU A 465 15.20 -7.68 9.50
N MET A 466 15.14 -9.02 9.47
CA MET A 466 16.34 -9.85 9.49
C MET A 466 17.24 -9.62 8.27
N TRP A 467 16.66 -9.27 7.12
CA TRP A 467 17.45 -8.85 5.95
C TRP A 467 18.25 -7.57 6.23
N PHE A 468 17.64 -6.57 6.87
CA PHE A 468 18.36 -5.35 7.30
C PHE A 468 19.45 -5.66 8.34
N ALA A 469 19.12 -6.51 9.31
CA ALA A 469 20.03 -6.88 10.38
C ALA A 469 21.33 -7.52 9.86
N ALA A 470 21.27 -8.30 8.78
CA ALA A 470 22.41 -9.04 8.25
C ALA A 470 23.56 -8.18 7.70
N PHE A 471 23.33 -6.88 7.47
CA PHE A 471 24.39 -5.93 7.11
C PHE A 471 24.56 -4.80 8.14
N GLN A 472 23.89 -4.91 9.29
CA GLN A 472 24.07 -4.05 10.44
C GLN A 472 24.70 -4.85 11.58
N THR A 473 24.72 -4.29 12.79
CA THR A 473 25.14 -5.00 14.00
C THR A 473 23.94 -5.25 14.91
N TYR A 474 24.06 -6.20 15.83
CA TYR A 474 22.97 -6.52 16.76
C TYR A 474 22.72 -5.40 17.78
N GLU A 475 23.71 -4.54 18.05
CA GLU A 475 23.55 -3.36 18.90
C GLU A 475 22.59 -2.33 18.28
N HIS A 476 22.53 -2.26 16.95
CA HIS A 476 21.56 -1.43 16.24
C HIS A 476 20.18 -2.10 16.12
N ASN A 477 20.08 -3.39 16.43
CA ASN A 477 18.89 -4.23 16.27
C ASN A 477 18.60 -4.99 17.57
N ASP A 478 18.41 -4.26 18.66
CA ASP A 478 18.21 -4.80 20.01
C ASP A 478 17.02 -5.77 20.13
N TRP A 479 15.99 -5.60 19.29
CA TRP A 479 14.86 -6.52 19.14
C TRP A 479 15.28 -7.96 18.80
N ILE A 480 16.45 -8.18 18.19
CA ILE A 480 17.01 -9.52 17.93
C ILE A 480 17.44 -10.20 19.23
N ILE A 481 17.99 -9.44 20.18
CA ILE A 481 18.35 -9.96 21.50
C ILE A 481 17.09 -10.29 22.29
N HIS A 482 16.03 -9.49 22.15
CA HIS A 482 14.72 -9.84 22.70
C HIS A 482 14.19 -11.16 22.10
N LEU A 483 14.26 -11.30 20.77
CA LEU A 483 13.90 -12.55 20.09
C LEU A 483 14.72 -13.73 20.63
N ALA A 484 16.05 -13.59 20.78
CA ALA A 484 16.92 -14.63 21.32
C ALA A 484 16.50 -15.07 22.74
N GLY A 485 16.23 -14.11 23.64
CA GLY A 485 15.72 -14.41 24.98
C GLY A 485 14.36 -15.12 24.97
N LYS A 486 13.48 -14.77 24.03
CA LYS A 486 12.19 -15.44 23.83
C LYS A 486 12.34 -16.87 23.29
N LEU A 487 13.30 -17.12 22.40
CA LEU A 487 13.64 -18.47 21.93
C LEU A 487 14.20 -19.34 23.06
N LEU A 488 15.07 -18.77 23.91
CA LEU A 488 15.61 -19.43 25.11
C LEU A 488 14.53 -19.82 26.12
N ALA A 489 13.38 -19.14 26.12
CA ALA A 489 12.23 -19.48 26.95
C ALA A 489 11.15 -20.32 26.24
N SER A 490 11.36 -20.67 24.96
CA SER A 490 10.33 -21.29 24.10
C SER A 490 8.99 -20.53 24.08
N ASP A 491 9.06 -19.20 23.99
CA ASP A 491 7.89 -18.32 23.92
C ASP A 491 7.05 -18.61 22.67
N ALA A 492 5.81 -19.07 22.87
CA ALA A 492 4.94 -19.52 21.78
C ALA A 492 4.60 -18.42 20.76
N GLU A 493 4.46 -17.16 21.21
CA GLU A 493 4.15 -16.03 20.33
C GLU A 493 5.33 -15.74 19.40
N ALA A 494 6.55 -15.63 19.93
CA ALA A 494 7.75 -15.44 19.13
C ALA A 494 8.03 -16.64 18.20
N LEU A 495 7.87 -17.87 18.69
CA LEU A 495 8.04 -19.08 17.89
C LEU A 495 7.03 -19.14 16.74
N SER A 496 5.82 -18.60 16.90
CA SER A 496 4.81 -18.56 15.83
C SER A 496 5.19 -17.66 14.63
N LEU A 497 6.20 -16.78 14.79
CA LEU A 497 6.76 -15.99 13.69
C LEU A 497 7.73 -16.79 12.82
N LEU A 498 8.24 -17.92 13.32
CA LEU A 498 9.18 -18.80 12.63
C LEU A 498 8.43 -19.95 11.92
N ALA A 499 9.07 -20.57 10.94
CA ALA A 499 8.55 -21.77 10.26
C ALA A 499 9.03 -23.07 10.92
N HIS A 500 10.26 -23.08 11.45
CA HIS A 500 10.81 -24.25 12.11
C HIS A 500 11.42 -23.87 13.46
N ASN A 501 11.00 -24.58 14.49
CA ASN A 501 11.64 -24.61 15.80
C ASN A 501 12.30 -25.98 15.98
N PRO A 502 13.64 -26.08 15.99
CA PRO A 502 14.29 -27.37 16.21
C PRO A 502 13.94 -27.94 17.59
N PHE A 503 13.71 -27.12 18.60
CA PHE A 503 13.41 -27.55 19.97
C PHE A 503 11.90 -27.81 20.21
N ALA A 504 11.08 -27.90 19.16
CA ALA A 504 9.66 -28.22 19.30
C ALA A 504 9.47 -29.59 19.96
N GLY A 505 8.67 -29.64 21.04
CA GLY A 505 8.47 -30.87 21.82
C GLY A 505 9.68 -31.32 22.65
N ARG A 506 10.75 -30.53 22.69
CA ARG A 506 11.95 -30.75 23.51
C ARG A 506 12.07 -29.63 24.57
N PRO A 507 12.89 -29.81 25.62
CA PRO A 507 13.25 -28.71 26.49
C PRO A 507 13.84 -27.53 25.68
N PRO A 508 13.63 -26.28 26.13
CA PRO A 508 14.23 -25.10 25.50
C PRO A 508 15.75 -25.22 25.38
N PRO A 509 16.37 -24.58 24.38
CA PRO A 509 17.83 -24.55 24.29
C PRO A 509 18.41 -23.83 25.52
N ARG A 510 19.61 -24.27 25.95
CA ARG A 510 20.37 -23.59 27.01
C ARG A 510 21.05 -22.32 26.51
N TRP A 511 21.42 -22.32 25.23
CA TRP A 511 22.13 -21.24 24.58
C TRP A 511 21.53 -20.93 23.22
N VAL A 512 21.47 -19.65 22.87
CA VAL A 512 21.11 -19.17 21.53
C VAL A 512 22.21 -18.24 21.03
N ARG A 513 22.58 -18.38 19.76
CA ARG A 513 23.52 -17.48 19.08
C ARG A 513 23.01 -17.03 17.73
N GLY A 514 23.61 -15.98 17.20
CA GLY A 514 23.42 -15.53 15.82
C GLY A 514 24.68 -15.78 15.01
N GLU A 515 24.56 -16.37 13.83
CA GLU A 515 25.68 -16.66 12.94
C GLU A 515 25.49 -15.97 11.59
N HIS A 516 26.55 -15.32 11.10
CA HIS A 516 26.59 -14.75 9.77
C HIS A 516 27.00 -15.78 8.73
N TYR A 517 26.20 -15.86 7.68
CA TYR A 517 26.44 -16.69 6.50
C TYR A 517 26.34 -15.85 5.24
N ARG A 518 27.26 -16.09 4.30
CA ARG A 518 27.13 -15.62 2.93
C ARG A 518 26.35 -16.65 2.14
N TYR A 519 25.33 -16.22 1.42
CA TYR A 519 24.54 -17.02 0.50
C TYR A 519 24.86 -16.63 -0.93
N LYS A 520 24.79 -17.61 -1.83
CA LYS A 520 24.74 -17.44 -3.27
C LYS A 520 23.70 -18.36 -3.86
N PHE A 521 23.02 -17.96 -4.92
CA PHE A 521 22.17 -18.89 -5.63
C PHE A 521 23.02 -20.04 -6.21
N SER A 522 22.49 -21.25 -6.14
CA SER A 522 23.06 -22.37 -6.87
C SER A 522 22.89 -22.15 -8.38
N ARG A 523 23.79 -22.69 -9.19
CA ARG A 523 23.64 -22.61 -10.64
C ARG A 523 22.64 -23.66 -11.14
N PRO A 524 21.63 -23.31 -11.95
CA PRO A 524 20.75 -24.27 -12.61
C PRO A 524 21.57 -25.33 -13.36
N GLY A 525 21.25 -26.60 -13.17
CA GLY A 525 22.01 -27.73 -13.75
C GLY A 525 23.42 -27.96 -13.15
N GLY A 526 23.86 -27.12 -12.21
CA GLY A 526 25.10 -27.31 -11.48
C GLY A 526 24.97 -28.36 -10.38
N ARG A 527 26.10 -28.79 -9.82
CA ARG A 527 26.18 -29.82 -8.76
C ARG A 527 25.23 -29.58 -7.59
N HIS A 528 25.18 -28.36 -7.04
CA HIS A 528 24.33 -28.07 -5.88
C HIS A 528 22.84 -28.10 -6.24
N ALA A 529 22.45 -27.64 -7.43
CA ALA A 529 21.07 -27.76 -7.91
C ALA A 529 20.67 -29.23 -8.14
N ALA A 530 21.60 -30.06 -8.61
CA ALA A 530 21.39 -31.52 -8.73
C ALA A 530 21.21 -32.21 -7.36
N GLU A 531 21.82 -31.66 -6.30
CA GLU A 531 21.59 -32.06 -4.91
C GLU A 531 20.29 -31.46 -4.30
N GLY A 532 19.47 -30.75 -5.10
CA GLY A 532 18.23 -30.11 -4.64
C GLY A 532 18.41 -28.77 -3.93
N LYS A 533 19.63 -28.22 -3.89
CA LYS A 533 19.92 -26.94 -3.22
C LYS A 533 19.64 -25.76 -4.14
N TRP A 534 18.89 -24.80 -3.63
CA TRP A 534 18.66 -23.49 -4.25
C TRP A 534 19.76 -22.48 -3.90
N TRP A 535 20.43 -22.70 -2.78
CA TRP A 535 21.49 -21.84 -2.28
C TRP A 535 22.78 -22.57 -1.99
N VAL A 536 23.87 -21.81 -1.97
CA VAL A 536 25.17 -22.19 -1.44
C VAL A 536 25.47 -21.26 -0.28
N ARG A 537 25.60 -21.79 0.94
CA ARG A 537 25.91 -20.97 2.12
C ARG A 537 27.32 -21.25 2.65
N LYS A 538 28.03 -20.19 3.04
CA LYS A 538 29.35 -20.25 3.69
C LYS A 538 29.33 -19.41 4.96
N ARG A 539 29.76 -20.01 6.08
CA ARG A 539 29.89 -19.30 7.35
C ARG A 539 30.92 -18.17 7.24
N ILE A 540 30.57 -16.99 7.73
CA ILE A 540 31.46 -15.81 7.83
C ILE A 540 32.02 -15.73 9.25
N GLY A 541 31.14 -15.79 10.26
CA GLY A 541 31.52 -15.64 11.67
C GLY A 541 30.29 -15.40 12.55
N ALA A 542 30.51 -15.14 13.84
CA ALA A 542 29.43 -14.83 14.77
C ALA A 542 28.82 -13.46 14.46
N TYR A 543 27.49 -13.37 14.54
CA TYR A 543 26.76 -12.09 14.54
C TYR A 543 26.64 -11.57 15.98
N PHE A 544 26.18 -12.42 16.91
CA PHE A 544 26.25 -12.18 18.36
C PHE A 544 26.67 -13.48 19.07
N PRO A 545 27.37 -13.40 20.22
CA PRO A 545 27.89 -14.58 20.92
C PRO A 545 26.78 -15.49 21.45
N PRO A 546 27.08 -16.73 21.89
CA PRO A 546 26.15 -17.53 22.66
C PRO A 546 25.62 -16.77 23.87
N LEU A 547 24.30 -16.71 24.01
CA LEU A 547 23.59 -16.08 25.12
C LEU A 547 22.78 -17.13 25.86
N SER A 548 22.77 -17.04 27.18
CA SER A 548 21.87 -17.80 28.05
C SER A 548 20.71 -16.94 28.56
N LEU A 549 19.64 -17.57 29.01
CA LEU A 549 18.49 -16.85 29.57
C LEU A 549 18.87 -16.07 30.84
N GLU A 550 19.78 -16.61 31.66
CA GLU A 550 20.23 -15.99 32.91
C GLU A 550 20.99 -14.69 32.66
N GLU A 551 21.92 -14.69 31.70
CA GLU A 551 22.69 -13.50 31.28
C GLU A 551 21.81 -12.40 30.70
N LEU A 552 20.68 -12.75 30.08
CA LEU A 552 19.75 -11.79 29.48
C LEU A 552 18.75 -11.17 30.47
N ARG A 553 18.56 -11.74 31.67
CA ARG A 553 17.58 -11.19 32.63
C ARG A 553 17.82 -9.72 32.99
N PRO A 554 19.05 -9.26 33.27
CA PRO A 554 19.32 -7.84 33.51
C PRO A 554 18.98 -6.99 32.28
N TYR A 555 19.39 -7.45 31.09
CA TYR A 555 19.16 -6.74 29.82
C TYR A 555 17.68 -6.50 29.52
N PHE A 556 16.83 -7.48 29.84
CA PHE A 556 15.36 -7.37 29.71
C PHE A 556 14.76 -6.40 30.73
N ARG A 557 15.23 -6.46 31.99
CA ARG A 557 14.78 -5.59 33.07
C ARG A 557 15.07 -4.12 32.76
N ASP A 558 16.26 -3.81 32.27
CA ASP A 558 16.67 -2.44 31.95
C ASP A 558 15.83 -1.80 30.84
N ARG A 559 15.23 -2.61 29.96
CA ARG A 559 14.36 -2.16 28.87
C ARG A 559 12.87 -2.24 29.20
N GLY A 560 12.52 -2.69 30.40
CA GLY A 560 11.14 -2.92 30.81
C GLY A 560 10.43 -4.00 29.99
N TRP A 561 11.18 -4.93 29.40
CA TRP A 561 10.62 -6.04 28.65
C TRP A 561 10.16 -7.15 29.61
N PRO A 562 8.99 -7.76 29.38
CA PRO A 562 8.57 -8.91 30.19
C PRO A 562 9.63 -10.01 30.15
N LEU A 563 10.04 -10.51 31.32
CA LEU A 563 10.92 -11.67 31.38
C LEU A 563 10.19 -12.85 30.71
N PRO A 564 10.84 -13.54 29.76
CA PRO A 564 10.19 -14.62 29.05
C PRO A 564 10.14 -15.84 29.98
N GLY A 565 8.95 -16.42 30.12
CA GLY A 565 8.69 -17.61 30.94
C GLY A 565 7.57 -18.45 30.30
N PRO A 566 7.49 -19.75 30.61
CA PRO A 566 6.41 -20.59 30.12
C PRO A 566 5.06 -20.03 30.62
N LEU A 567 4.08 -20.05 29.71
CA LEU A 567 2.68 -19.71 30.00
C LEU A 567 2.08 -20.66 31.04
#